data_AF-A0A497KKJ1-F1
#
_entry.id   AF-A0A497KKJ1-F1
#
_cell.length_a   1.000
_cell.length_b   1.000
_cell.length_c   1.000
_cell.angle_alpha   90.00
_cell.angle_beta   90.00
_cell.angle_gamma   90.00
#
_symmetry.space_group_name_H-M   'P 1'
#
loop_
_entity.id
_entity.type
_entity.pdbx_description
1 polymer ?
#
loop_
_entity_poly.entity_id
_entity_poly.type
_entity_poly.pdbx_seq_one_letter_code
_entity_poly.pdbx_strand_id
1 'polypeptide(L)'
;MFVVTLQKYAFRLLFGDNLENLVVRDEDGDPLQSSLINSTGKVDSIGALELHFSYQTEDFTSFDDAIWVVNITSPVNVTIILPENADFLDMSDI
;
A
#
# COMPACT_ATOMS: atom_id res chain seq x y z
N MET A 1 15.21 -27.77 13.00
CA MET A 1 14.44 -26.53 12.80
C MET A 1 15.13 -25.80 11.66
N PHE A 2 14.50 -25.70 10.49
CA PHE A 2 15.08 -24.99 9.34
C PHE A 2 14.44 -23.61 9.28
N VAL A 3 15.24 -22.56 9.49
CA VAL A 3 14.82 -21.19 9.24
C VAL A 3 15.25 -20.88 7.82
N VAL A 4 14.28 -20.79 6.91
CA VAL A 4 14.51 -20.32 5.54
C VAL A 4 14.47 -18.80 5.59
N THR A 5 15.63 -18.15 5.61
CA THR A 5 15.73 -16.69 5.50
C THR A 5 15.67 -16.32 4.02
N LEU A 6 14.48 -15.97 3.51
CA LEU A 6 14.34 -15.41 2.18
C LEU A 6 14.85 -13.96 2.23
N GLN A 7 15.97 -13.69 1.56
CA GLN A 7 16.65 -12.38 1.60
C GLN A 7 16.01 -11.35 0.67
N LYS A 8 15.23 -11.81 -0.33
CA LYS A 8 14.64 -10.96 -1.39
C LYS A 8 13.21 -11.38 -1.67
N TYR A 9 12.28 -10.44 -1.55
CA TYR A 9 10.88 -10.62 -1.96
C TYR A 9 10.59 -9.76 -3.18
N ALA A 10 10.01 -10.39 -4.21
CA ALA A 10 9.36 -9.68 -5.30
C ALA A 10 7.86 -9.73 -5.06
N PHE A 11 7.19 -8.59 -5.09
CA PHE A 11 5.75 -8.50 -4.89
C PHE A 11 5.11 -7.76 -6.08
N ARG A 12 3.89 -8.19 -6.42
CA ARG A 12 3.08 -7.62 -7.51
C ARG A 12 1.74 -7.08 -7.01
N LEU A 13 1.56 -6.99 -5.70
CA LEU A 13 0.29 -6.67 -5.06
C LEU A 13 0.48 -5.45 -4.15
N LEU A 14 0.64 -4.28 -4.76
CA LEU A 14 0.28 -3.04 -4.10
C LEU A 14 -0.98 -2.55 -4.82
N PHE A 15 -1.94 -2.03 -4.06
CA PHE A 15 -3.16 -1.51 -4.65
C PHE A 15 -2.77 -0.28 -5.48
N GLY A 16 -3.24 -0.22 -6.73
CA GLY A 16 -3.03 0.92 -7.63
C GLY A 16 -1.99 0.62 -8.72
N ASP A 17 -2.11 1.32 -9.84
CA ASP A 17 -1.24 1.20 -11.00
C ASP A 17 -0.06 2.19 -10.94
N ASN A 18 -0.30 3.40 -10.42
CA ASN A 18 0.65 4.51 -10.30
C ASN A 18 1.01 4.74 -8.84
N LEU A 19 2.18 4.24 -8.44
CA LEU A 19 2.68 4.33 -7.07
C LEU A 19 3.84 5.31 -6.99
N GLU A 20 3.77 6.23 -6.04
CA GLU A 20 4.80 7.20 -5.75
C GLU A 20 5.29 7.07 -4.30
N ASN A 21 6.52 7.53 -4.06
CA ASN A 21 7.09 7.64 -2.71
C ASN A 21 7.02 6.33 -1.88
N LEU A 22 7.24 5.17 -2.52
CA LEU A 22 7.26 3.88 -1.83
C LEU A 22 8.37 3.86 -0.75
N VAL A 23 7.97 3.54 0.47
CA VAL A 23 8.85 3.26 1.61
C VAL A 23 8.45 1.91 2.18
N VAL A 24 9.43 1.03 2.35
CA VAL A 24 9.25 -0.28 3.00
C VAL A 24 10.01 -0.28 4.32
N ARG A 25 9.37 -0.77 5.38
CA ARG A 25 9.95 -0.91 6.72
C ARG A 25 9.79 -2.32 7.26
N ASP A 26 10.67 -2.74 8.14
CA ASP A 26 10.54 -3.98 8.91
C ASP A 26 9.63 -3.79 10.14
N GLU A 27 9.49 -4.86 10.94
CA GLU A 27 8.70 -4.89 12.18
C GLU A 27 9.15 -3.87 13.24
N ASP A 28 10.41 -3.44 13.21
CA ASP A 28 10.98 -2.48 14.15
C ASP A 28 10.86 -1.03 13.64
N GLY A 29 10.39 -0.86 12.39
CA GLY A 29 10.19 0.42 11.73
C GLY A 29 11.41 0.93 10.97
N ASP A 30 12.45 0.11 10.83
CA ASP A 30 13.68 0.47 10.12
C ASP A 30 13.46 0.40 8.59
N PRO A 31 13.95 1.38 7.82
CA PRO A 31 13.75 1.41 6.39
C PRO A 31 14.57 0.32 5.68
N LEU A 32 13.88 -0.45 4.85
CA LEU A 32 14.49 -1.49 4.02
C LEU A 32 14.77 -0.99 2.61
N GLN A 33 15.81 -1.54 1.98
CA GLN A 33 16.14 -1.21 0.60
C GLN A 33 15.07 -1.81 -0.34
N SER A 34 14.36 -0.93 -1.04
CA SER A 34 13.34 -1.33 -2.03
C SER A 34 13.51 -0.63 -3.36
N SER A 35 13.03 -1.26 -4.43
CA SER A 35 12.94 -0.68 -5.77
C SER A 35 11.58 -1.00 -6.39
N LEU A 36 11.07 -0.08 -7.21
CA LEU A 36 9.82 -0.22 -7.93
C LEU A 36 10.06 -0.08 -9.43
N ILE A 37 9.58 -1.04 -10.22
CA ILE A 37 9.65 -1.02 -11.68
C ILE A 37 8.28 -1.46 -12.22
N ASN A 38 7.56 -0.56 -12.91
CA ASN A 38 6.26 -0.85 -13.56
C ASN A 38 5.31 -1.61 -12.63
N SER A 39 5.04 -1.05 -11.45
CA SER A 39 4.14 -1.61 -10.41
C SER A 39 4.59 -2.95 -9.80
N THR A 40 5.80 -3.43 -10.15
CA THR A 40 6.45 -4.56 -9.51
C THR A 40 7.53 -4.05 -8.56
N GLY A 41 7.38 -4.34 -7.28
CA GLY A 41 8.34 -3.96 -6.26
C GLY A 41 9.27 -5.11 -5.88
N LYS A 42 10.50 -4.76 -5.51
CA LYS A 42 11.48 -5.65 -4.91
C LYS A 42 11.95 -5.04 -3.59
N VAL A 43 12.02 -5.86 -2.56
CA VAL A 43 12.57 -5.48 -1.26
C VAL A 43 13.61 -6.51 -0.83
N ASP A 44 14.75 -6.01 -0.34
CA ASP A 44 15.71 -6.79 0.43
C ASP A 44 15.21 -6.82 1.88
N SER A 45 14.69 -7.97 2.31
CA SER A 45 14.09 -8.13 3.65
C SER A 45 15.12 -8.25 4.75
N ILE A 46 16.34 -8.69 4.43
CA ILE A 46 17.47 -8.84 5.37
C ILE A 46 17.10 -9.66 6.63
N GLY A 47 16.07 -10.51 6.54
CA GLY A 47 15.59 -11.32 7.66
C GLY A 47 14.42 -10.75 8.45
N ALA A 48 13.82 -9.63 8.02
CA ALA A 48 12.56 -9.12 8.56
C ALA A 48 11.45 -10.17 8.50
N LEU A 49 10.65 -10.24 9.56
CA LEU A 49 9.52 -11.16 9.68
C LEU A 49 8.23 -10.56 9.14
N GLU A 50 8.09 -9.23 9.24
CA GLU A 50 6.96 -8.47 8.74
C GLU A 50 7.46 -7.29 7.89
N LEU A 51 6.66 -6.90 6.91
CA LEU A 51 6.98 -5.81 6.00
C LEU A 51 5.83 -4.81 5.96
N HIS A 52 6.11 -3.56 6.29
CA HIS A 52 5.16 -2.46 6.21
C HIS A 52 5.45 -1.62 4.96
N PHE A 53 4.45 -1.54 4.08
CA PHE A 53 4.52 -0.78 2.84
C PHE A 53 3.76 0.54 3.01
N SER A 54 4.41 1.66 2.69
CA SER A 54 3.78 2.98 2.64
C SER A 54 4.06 3.60 1.29
N TYR A 55 3.04 4.10 0.62
CA TYR A 55 3.14 4.72 -0.70
C TYR A 55 2.02 5.73 -0.89
N GLN A 56 2.14 6.54 -1.94
CA GLN A 56 1.12 7.47 -2.39
C GLN A 56 0.62 7.02 -3.76
N THR A 57 -0.67 7.21 -4.02
CA THR A 57 -1.29 6.94 -5.32
C THR A 57 -2.53 7.82 -5.46
N GLU A 58 -2.78 8.28 -6.69
CA GLU A 58 -3.97 9.06 -7.04
C GLU A 58 -5.08 8.17 -7.63
N ASP A 59 -4.81 6.87 -7.85
CA ASP A 59 -5.67 5.99 -8.66
C ASP A 59 -7.04 5.69 -8.03
N PHE A 60 -7.16 5.82 -6.71
CA PHE A 60 -8.41 5.51 -5.99
C PHE A 60 -9.33 6.69 -5.81
N THR A 61 -8.82 7.90 -5.99
CA THR A 61 -9.54 9.12 -5.67
C THR A 61 -9.94 9.83 -6.95
N SER A 62 -11.23 10.08 -7.11
CA SER A 62 -11.74 10.99 -8.13
C SER A 62 -12.47 12.15 -7.47
N PHE A 63 -12.46 13.29 -8.16
CA PHE A 63 -13.24 14.46 -7.78
C PHE A 63 -14.34 14.66 -8.82
N ASP A 64 -15.58 14.43 -8.42
CA ASP A 64 -16.76 14.55 -9.29
C ASP A 64 -17.79 15.45 -8.62
N ASP A 65 -18.24 16.48 -9.33
CA ASP A 65 -19.26 17.45 -8.89
C ASP A 65 -19.12 17.93 -7.42
N ALA A 66 -17.91 18.34 -7.02
CA ALA A 66 -17.57 18.79 -5.67
C ALA A 66 -17.53 17.70 -4.57
N ILE A 67 -17.60 16.42 -4.95
CA ILE A 67 -17.50 15.27 -4.05
C ILE A 67 -16.22 14.49 -4.35
N TRP A 68 -15.48 14.14 -3.30
CA TRP A 68 -14.40 13.18 -3.39
C TRP A 68 -14.95 11.77 -3.31
N VAL A 69 -14.67 10.95 -4.32
CA VAL A 69 -15.07 9.55 -4.39
C VAL A 69 -13.83 8.68 -4.23
N VAL A 70 -13.91 7.70 -3.33
CA VAL A 70 -12.87 6.68 -3.16
C VAL A 70 -13.40 5.36 -3.71
N ASN A 71 -12.72 4.80 -4.70
CA ASN A 71 -13.04 3.49 -5.27
C ASN A 71 -11.89 2.52 -5.05
N ILE A 72 -12.11 1.48 -4.25
CA ILE A 72 -11.10 0.46 -3.95
C ILE A 72 -11.74 -0.93 -3.95
N THR A 73 -11.09 -1.86 -4.64
CA THR A 73 -11.42 -3.29 -4.57
C THR A 73 -10.29 -4.02 -3.85
N SER A 74 -10.61 -4.67 -2.74
CA SER A 74 -9.62 -5.38 -1.94
C SER A 74 -10.11 -6.77 -1.53
N PRO A 75 -9.25 -7.81 -1.62
CA PRO A 75 -9.57 -9.15 -1.14
C PRO A 75 -9.47 -9.29 0.38
N VAL A 76 -9.04 -8.23 1.08
CA VAL A 76 -8.86 -8.17 2.53
C VAL A 76 -9.51 -6.91 3.09
N ASN A 77 -9.74 -6.87 4.40
CA ASN A 77 -10.32 -5.70 5.06
C ASN A 77 -9.45 -4.46 4.86
N VAL A 78 -10.10 -3.34 4.52
CA VAL A 78 -9.47 -2.03 4.32
C VAL A 78 -10.00 -1.06 5.37
N THR A 79 -9.12 -0.21 5.89
CA THR A 79 -9.50 0.95 6.70
C THR A 79 -9.22 2.22 5.91
N ILE A 80 -10.24 3.05 5.71
CA ILE A 80 -10.12 4.35 5.04
C ILE A 80 -10.19 5.42 6.13
N ILE A 81 -9.16 6.27 6.19
CA ILE A 81 -9.09 7.39 7.13
C ILE A 81 -9.38 8.67 6.33
N LEU A 82 -10.50 9.32 6.63
CA LEU A 82 -10.87 10.59 6.02
C LEU A 82 -10.08 11.75 6.65
N PRO A 83 -9.77 12.82 5.89
CA PRO A 83 -9.09 13.98 6.45
C PRO A 83 -9.97 14.68 7.49
N GLU A 84 -9.33 15.47 8.34
CA GLU A 84 -10.05 16.28 9.32
C GLU A 84 -11.06 17.20 8.62
N ASN A 85 -12.28 17.27 9.16
CA ASN A 85 -13.42 18.04 8.63
C ASN A 85 -14.03 17.50 7.33
N ALA A 86 -13.73 16.27 6.92
CA ALA A 86 -14.50 15.61 5.87
C ALA A 86 -15.85 15.11 6.42
N ASP A 87 -16.92 15.38 5.68
CA ASP A 87 -18.23 14.79 5.92
C ASP A 87 -18.36 13.49 5.11
N PHE A 88 -18.79 12.43 5.78
CA PHE A 88 -19.10 11.16 5.13
C PHE A 88 -20.50 11.23 4.51
N LEU A 89 -20.57 11.12 3.19
CA LEU A 89 -21.83 11.20 2.45
C LEU A 89 -22.52 9.84 2.36
N ASP A 90 -21.85 8.86 1.73
CA ASP A 90 -22.40 7.53 1.48
C ASP A 90 -21.28 6.50 1.24
N MET A 91 -21.63 5.21 1.35
CA MET A 91 -20.79 4.08 0.96
C MET A 91 -21.65 3.00 0.32
N SER A 92 -21.21 2.54 -0.85
CA SER A 92 -21.82 1.41 -1.55
C SER A 92 -20.80 0.30 -1.71
N ASP A 93 -21.26 -0.93 -1.52
CA ASP A 93 -20.51 -2.16 -1.79
C ASP A 93 -21.23 -2.87 -2.96
N ILE A 94 -20.50 -3.17 -4.04
CA ILE A 94 -21.02 -3.82 -5.26
C ILE A 94 -20.22 -5.10 -5.53
#